data_AF-A0A5Q2GKE0-F1
#
_entry.id   AF-A0A5Q2GKE0-F1
#
_cell.length_a   1.000
_cell.length_b   1.000
_cell.length_c   1.000
_cell.angle_alpha   90.00
_cell.angle_beta   90.00
_cell.angle_gamma   90.00
#
_symmetry.space_group_name_H-M   'P 1'
#
loop_
_entity.id
_entity.type
_entity.pdbx_description
1 polymer ?
#
loop_
_entity_poly.entity_id
_entity_poly.type
_entity_poly.pdbx_seq_one_letter_code
_entity_poly.pdbx_strand_id
1 'polypeptide(L)'
;MDDIKRIDSMINALRNMKQDIKRQQKLSEINSLDLSPKQAQKRNADADWIAMEQIKRRHELHALSVELGFAERRESYAPFELTDGWHRFDHKPREPQ
;
A
#
# COMPACT_ATOMS: atom_id res chain seq x y z
N MET A 1 8.85 15.06 15.04
CA MET A 1 8.17 13.92 15.69
C MET A 1 9.21 13.25 16.58
N ASP A 2 8.82 12.70 17.73
CA ASP A 2 9.74 11.89 18.55
C ASP A 2 9.87 10.48 17.95
N ASP A 3 11.02 9.83 18.15
CA ASP A 3 11.33 8.54 17.52
C ASP A 3 10.38 7.43 17.99
N ILE A 4 9.93 7.47 19.24
CA ILE A 4 8.91 6.53 19.74
C ILE A 4 7.63 6.63 18.90
N LYS A 5 7.17 7.85 18.61
CA LYS A 5 5.97 8.05 17.78
C LYS A 5 6.17 7.55 16.34
N ARG A 6 7.37 7.71 15.79
CA ARG A 6 7.70 7.18 14.44
C ARG A 6 7.69 5.66 14.43
N ILE A 7 8.26 5.04 15.47
CA ILE A 7 8.24 3.59 15.66
C ILE A 7 6.79 3.08 15.77
N ASP A 8 5.94 3.73 16.57
CA ASP A 8 4.51 3.36 16.67
C ASP A 8 3.80 3.46 15.32
N SER A 9 4.10 4.51 14.56
CA SER A 9 3.56 4.71 13.21
C SER A 9 4.03 3.62 12.24
N MET A 10 5.32 3.24 12.31
CA MET A 10 5.89 2.15 11.51
C MET A 10 5.26 0.81 11.88
N ILE A 11 5.07 0.52 13.17
CA ILE A 11 4.39 -0.69 13.65
C ILE A 11 2.95 -0.75 13.10
N ASN A 12 2.22 0.37 13.17
CA ASN A 12 0.85 0.43 12.65
C ASN A 12 0.81 0.19 11.13
N ALA A 13 1.72 0.83 10.38
CA ALA A 13 1.83 0.62 8.93
C ALA A 13 2.14 -0.84 8.57
N LEU A 14 3.07 -1.49 9.29
CA LEU A 14 3.40 -2.91 9.12
C LEU A 14 2.22 -3.83 9.46
N ARG A 15 1.47 -3.54 10.53
CA ARG A 15 0.26 -4.31 10.90
C ARG A 15 -0.81 -4.25 9.81
N ASN A 16 -1.06 -3.07 9.27
CA ASN A 16 -2.02 -2.88 8.18
C ASN A 16 -1.56 -3.59 6.90
N MET A 17 -0.27 -3.45 6.54
CA MET A 17 0.30 -4.15 5.40
C MET A 17 0.17 -5.68 5.52
N LYS A 18 0.38 -6.23 6.72
CA LYS A 18 0.14 -7.66 6.99
C LYS A 18 -1.32 -8.07 6.79
N GLN A 19 -2.28 -7.22 7.18
CA GLN A 19 -3.70 -7.48 6.95
C GLN A 19 -4.04 -7.43 5.47
N ASP A 20 -3.51 -6.45 4.74
CA ASP A 20 -3.71 -6.29 3.30
C ASP A 20 -3.17 -7.49 2.52
N ILE A 21 -1.99 -8.00 2.87
CA ILE A 21 -1.43 -9.23 2.28
C ILE A 21 -2.36 -10.44 2.50
N LYS A 22 -2.88 -10.61 3.73
CA LYS A 22 -3.83 -11.70 4.02
C LYS A 22 -5.12 -11.57 3.23
N ARG A 23 -5.64 -10.35 3.04
CA ARG A 23 -6.83 -10.11 2.22
C ARG A 23 -6.56 -10.44 0.75
N GLN A 24 -5.42 -10.03 0.22
CA GLN A 24 -5.01 -10.34 -1.14
C GLN A 24 -4.90 -11.86 -1.38
N GLN A 25 -4.30 -12.59 -0.44
CA GLN A 25 -4.21 -14.05 -0.50
C GLN A 25 -5.59 -14.70 -0.58
N LYS A 26 -6.52 -14.31 0.29
CA LYS A 26 -7.90 -14.81 0.23
C LYS A 26 -8.59 -14.51 -1.10
N LEU A 27 -8.38 -13.32 -1.68
CA LEU A 27 -8.95 -12.99 -2.99
C LEU A 27 -8.33 -13.83 -4.11
N SER A 28 -7.04 -14.17 -4.01
CA SER A 28 -6.33 -14.99 -4.99
C SER A 28 -6.76 -16.46 -4.97
N GLU A 29 -7.24 -16.95 -3.83
CA GLU A 29 -7.79 -18.31 -3.69
C GLU A 29 -9.17 -18.47 -4.36
N ILE A 30 -9.85 -17.37 -4.69
CA ILE A 30 -11.17 -17.41 -5.33
C ILE A 30 -11.01 -17.65 -6.82
N ASN A 31 -11.50 -18.80 -7.27
CA ASN A 31 -11.63 -19.13 -8.68
C ASN A 31 -12.67 -18.20 -9.35
N SER A 32 -12.26 -17.50 -10.40
CA SER A 32 -13.10 -16.53 -11.10
C SER A 32 -14.24 -17.17 -11.89
N LEU A 33 -14.12 -18.47 -12.23
CA LEU A 33 -15.16 -19.22 -12.95
C LEU A 33 -16.39 -19.50 -12.07
N ASP A 34 -16.21 -19.45 -10.75
CA ASP A 34 -17.28 -19.71 -9.76
C ASP A 34 -18.03 -18.41 -9.39
N LEU A 35 -17.67 -17.28 -10.00
CA LEU A 35 -18.25 -15.97 -9.72
C LEU A 35 -19.17 -15.52 -10.86
N SER A 36 -20.29 -14.89 -10.50
CA SER A 36 -21.03 -14.07 -11.46
C SER A 36 -20.19 -12.88 -11.93
N PRO A 37 -20.46 -12.31 -13.13
CA PRO A 37 -19.69 -11.17 -13.65
C PRO A 37 -19.59 -9.99 -12.67
N LYS A 38 -20.66 -9.69 -11.95
CA LYS A 38 -20.69 -8.61 -10.95
C LYS A 38 -19.81 -8.91 -9.74
N GLN A 39 -19.76 -10.17 -9.29
CA GLN A 39 -18.88 -10.58 -8.19
C GLN A 39 -17.41 -10.57 -8.62
N ALA A 40 -17.11 -11.02 -9.84
CA ALA A 40 -15.75 -10.95 -10.39
C ALA A 40 -15.26 -9.49 -10.51
N GLN A 41 -16.12 -8.58 -10.99
CA GLN A 41 -15.80 -7.15 -11.07
C GLN A 41 -15.51 -6.57 -9.68
N LYS A 42 -16.35 -6.87 -8.68
CA LYS A 42 -16.12 -6.43 -7.30
C LYS A 42 -14.80 -6.98 -6.74
N ARG A 43 -14.53 -8.27 -6.95
CA ARG A 43 -13.28 -8.91 -6.50
C ARG A 43 -12.05 -8.20 -7.07
N ASN A 44 -12.07 -7.86 -8.36
CA ASN A 44 -10.96 -7.18 -9.00
C ASN A 44 -10.78 -5.76 -8.45
N ALA A 45 -11.87 -4.99 -8.33
CA ALA A 45 -11.81 -3.67 -7.73
C ALA A 45 -11.26 -3.68 -6.29
N ASP A 46 -11.66 -4.67 -5.47
CA ASP A 46 -11.12 -4.85 -4.12
C ASP A 46 -9.61 -5.17 -4.15
N ALA A 47 -9.17 -6.01 -5.09
CA ALA A 47 -7.76 -6.36 -5.26
C ALA A 47 -6.91 -5.17 -5.73
N ASP A 48 -7.42 -4.38 -6.67
CA ASP A 48 -6.75 -3.18 -7.19
C ASP A 48 -6.60 -2.13 -6.08
N TRP A 49 -7.64 -1.92 -5.27
CA TRP A 49 -7.57 -1.04 -4.10
C TRP A 49 -6.52 -1.49 -3.09
N ILE A 50 -6.49 -2.78 -2.76
CA ILE A 50 -5.49 -3.33 -1.83
C ILE A 50 -4.07 -3.14 -2.39
N ALA A 51 -3.87 -3.34 -3.69
CA ALA A 51 -2.56 -3.15 -4.32
C ALA A 51 -2.10 -1.69 -4.25
N MET A 52 -2.97 -0.74 -4.58
CA MET A 52 -2.67 0.70 -4.48
C MET A 52 -2.31 1.12 -3.05
N GLU A 53 -3.08 0.68 -2.06
CA GLU A 53 -2.80 0.98 -0.65
C GLU A 53 -1.47 0.37 -0.18
N GLN A 54 -1.13 -0.84 -0.62
CA GLN A 54 0.17 -1.43 -0.32
C GLN A 54 1.32 -0.61 -0.91
N ILE A 55 1.18 -0.07 -2.12
CA ILE A 55 2.20 0.81 -2.71
C ILE A 55 2.39 2.05 -1.85
N LYS A 56 1.30 2.77 -1.51
CA LYS A 56 1.36 3.97 -0.65
C LYS A 56 2.01 3.66 0.71
N ARG A 57 1.63 2.55 1.36
CA ARG A 57 2.21 2.12 2.64
C ARG A 57 3.70 1.82 2.54
N ARG A 58 4.18 1.23 1.44
CA ARG A 58 5.62 0.98 1.24
C ARG A 58 6.42 2.28 1.17
N HIS A 59 5.87 3.31 0.53
CA HIS A 59 6.50 4.64 0.50
C HIS A 59 6.53 5.29 1.89
N GLU A 60 5.43 5.21 2.64
CA GLU A 60 5.38 5.73 4.02
C GLU A 60 6.36 4.99 4.94
N LEU A 61 6.40 3.66 4.87
CA LEU A 61 7.35 2.84 5.63
C LEU A 61 8.80 3.19 5.31
N HIS A 62 9.10 3.45 4.04
CA HIS A 62 10.42 3.87 3.64
C HIS A 62 10.77 5.24 4.23
N ALA A 63 9.87 6.22 4.18
CA ALA A 63 10.10 7.52 4.79
C ALA A 63 10.35 7.41 6.31
N LEU A 64 9.54 6.62 7.02
CA LEU A 64 9.75 6.35 8.46
C LEU A 64 11.08 5.63 8.73
N SER A 65 11.47 4.70 7.86
CA SER A 65 12.75 3.98 7.99
C SER A 65 13.94 4.90 7.81
N VAL A 66 13.85 5.88 6.91
CA VAL A 66 14.89 6.91 6.74
C VAL A 66 14.99 7.78 7.99
N GLU A 67 13.86 8.26 8.51
CA GLU A 67 13.84 9.12 9.69
C GLU A 67 14.36 8.44 10.95
N LEU A 68 14.22 7.11 11.05
CA LEU A 68 14.74 6.30 12.15
C LEU A 68 16.19 5.83 11.93
N GLY A 69 16.80 6.19 10.79
CA GLY A 69 18.18 5.80 10.47
C GLY A 69 18.35 4.34 10.03
N PHE A 70 17.27 3.65 9.67
CA PHE A 70 17.31 2.27 9.16
C PHE A 70 17.54 2.18 7.65
N ALA A 71 17.31 3.27 6.91
CA ALA A 71 17.41 3.30 5.46
C ALA A 71 17.99 4.62 4.96
N GLU A 72 18.56 4.60 3.75
CA GLU A 72 19.05 5.79 3.07
C GLU A 72 17.93 6.53 2.33
N ARG A 73 18.07 7.84 2.16
CA ARG A 73 17.17 8.65 1.34
C ARG A 73 17.24 8.19 -0.13
N ARG A 74 16.09 8.18 -0.81
CA ARG A 74 16.05 8.03 -2.26
C ARG A 74 16.54 9.30 -2.95
N GLU A 75 16.98 9.15 -4.20
CA GLU A 75 17.31 10.28 -5.07
C GLU A 75 16.11 11.21 -5.29
N SER A 76 14.90 10.66 -5.40
CA SER A 76 13.68 11.45 -5.55
C SER A 76 12.45 10.80 -4.89
N TYR A 77 11.50 11.67 -4.55
CA TYR A 77 10.15 11.34 -4.07
C TYR A 77 9.11 11.96 -5.01
N ALA A 78 9.37 11.88 -6.32
CA ALA A 78 8.48 12.43 -7.33
C ALA A 78 7.08 11.78 -7.27
N PRO A 79 6.02 12.53 -7.60
CA PRO A 79 4.69 11.96 -7.73
C PRO A 79 4.65 10.83 -8.77
N PHE A 80 3.79 9.86 -8.55
CA PHE A 80 3.52 8.79 -9.52
C PHE A 80 2.02 8.50 -9.62
N GLU A 81 1.62 7.93 -10.76
CA GLU A 81 0.25 7.56 -11.04
C GLU A 81 -0.04 6.14 -10.50
N LEU A 82 -1.15 6.00 -9.79
CA LEU A 82 -1.77 4.74 -9.43
C LEU A 82 -3.05 4.57 -10.24
N THR A 83 -3.36 3.35 -10.66
CA THR A 83 -4.58 3.06 -11.42
C THR A 83 -5.21 1.74 -10.99
N ASP A 84 -6.55 1.71 -10.99
CA ASP A 84 -7.37 0.50 -10.83
C ASP A 84 -7.91 -0.01 -12.20
N GLY A 85 -7.31 0.47 -13.30
CA GLY A 85 -7.76 0.21 -14.67
C GLY A 85 -8.89 1.11 -15.17
N TRP A 86 -9.60 1.81 -14.27
CA TRP A 86 -10.73 2.69 -14.62
C TRP A 86 -10.48 4.15 -14.23
N HIS A 87 -9.84 4.34 -13.09
CA HIS A 87 -9.49 5.61 -12.48
C HIS A 87 -7.98 5.73 -12.39
N ARG A 88 -7.53 6.99 -12.36
CA ARG A 88 -6.12 7.36 -12.16
C ARG A 88 -6.04 8.24 -10.93
N PHE A 89 -5.05 7.97 -10.10
CA PHE A 89 -4.83 8.65 -8.84
C PHE A 89 -3.37 9.10 -8.77
N ASP A 90 -3.15 10.41 -8.69
CA ASP A 90 -1.82 10.94 -8.43
C ASP A 90 -1.48 10.78 -6.94
N HIS A 91 -0.35 10.14 -6.66
CA HIS A 91 0.18 10.01 -5.31
C HIS A 91 1.58 10.61 -5.23
N LYS A 92 1.75 11.58 -4.33
CA LYS A 92 3.07 12.08 -3.94
C LYS A 92 3.52 11.38 -2.66
N PRO A 93 4.61 10.60 -2.69
CA PRO A 93 5.22 10.05 -1.48
C PRO A 93 5.58 11.13 -0.49
N ARG A 94 5.45 10.82 0.80
CA ARG A 94 5.98 11.68 1.85
C ARG A 94 7.51 11.67 1.77
N GLU A 95 8.10 12.85 1.79
CA GLU A 95 9.54 13.03 1.93
C GLU A 95 9.93 12.89 3.41
N PRO A 96 10.97 12.11 3.75
CA PRO A 96 11.45 11.98 5.12
C PRO A 96 12.11 13.28 5.61
N GLN A 97 11.81 13.70 6.84
CA GLN A 97 12.35 14.92 7.46
C GLN A 97 13.72 14.71 8.11
#